data_AF-A0A2G1MK64-F1
#
_entry.id   AF-A0A2G1MK64-F1
#
_cell.length_a   1.000
_cell.length_b   1.000
_cell.length_c   1.000
_cell.angle_alpha   90.00
_cell.angle_beta   90.00
_cell.angle_gamma   90.00
#
_symmetry.space_group_name_H-M   'P 1'
#
loop_
_entity.id
_entity.type
_entity.pdbx_description
1 polymer ?
#
loop_
_entity_poly.entity_id
_entity_poly.type
_entity_poly.pdbx_seq_one_letter_code
_entity_poly.pdbx_strand_id
1 'polypeptide(L)'
;MVWMTHDHARRENGVQIGHRGLLLSWDHVMTDDPDFGALIASRICHDLISPLSAIGNGVELLAMSTPPGPELSLISESVESALARIRFFRLAFGAASSEHPVGRGEIVSLLDALSRGGRLRFDWEVSEELTRDRVKLVLLLAACLEAALPHGGRIVIDGAAGRLQLRGHGPRLRIEKEAWSRLHGETGPALMPSAAQFAVAAEMLRDAARPVSIEMGEHEIAIRL
;
A
#
# COMPACT_ATOMS: atom_id res chain seq x y z
N MET A 1 44.22 72.10 14.66
CA MET A 1 43.78 72.47 13.29
C MET A 1 43.35 71.16 12.64
N VAL A 2 42.10 70.73 12.54
CA VAL A 2 40.77 71.35 12.61
C VAL A 2 39.82 70.31 13.24
N TRP A 3 38.83 70.84 13.96
CA TRP A 3 37.63 70.27 14.58
C TRP A 3 37.02 69.01 13.95
N MET A 4 36.80 67.98 14.77
CA MET A 4 35.78 66.94 14.55
C MET A 4 34.55 67.31 15.37
N THR A 5 33.47 67.72 14.69
CA THR A 5 32.17 68.00 15.28
C THR A 5 31.44 66.70 15.62
N HIS A 6 30.85 66.68 16.82
CA HIS A 6 29.81 65.72 17.21
C HIS A 6 28.61 65.80 16.26
N ASP A 7 27.98 64.67 15.95
CA ASP A 7 26.52 64.67 15.81
C ASP A 7 25.93 63.34 16.30
N HIS A 8 24.97 63.46 17.21
CA HIS A 8 24.23 62.39 17.84
C HIS A 8 22.81 62.39 17.25
N ALA A 9 22.38 61.22 16.79
CA ALA A 9 21.00 60.75 16.78
C ALA A 9 19.96 61.52 15.94
N ARG A 10 19.49 60.85 14.88
CA ARG A 10 18.05 60.80 14.57
C ARG A 10 17.64 59.41 14.13
N ARG A 11 16.86 58.75 15.00
CA ARG A 11 16.01 57.62 14.62
C ARG A 11 14.82 58.20 13.86
N GLU A 12 14.67 57.84 12.60
CA GLU A 12 13.42 58.02 11.87
C GLU A 12 12.91 56.64 11.46
N ASN A 13 11.70 56.34 11.92
CA ASN A 13 10.91 55.16 11.60
C ASN A 13 10.58 55.16 10.10
N GLY A 14 11.33 54.38 9.32
CA GLY A 14 10.98 54.03 7.95
C GLY A 14 10.70 52.53 7.86
N VAL A 15 9.43 52.15 7.81
CA VAL A 15 9.00 50.79 7.45
C VAL A 15 9.38 50.58 5.98
N GLN A 16 10.50 49.90 5.72
CA GLN A 16 10.77 49.33 4.40
C GLN A 16 10.07 47.99 4.31
N ILE A 17 8.91 47.97 3.65
CA ILE A 17 8.27 46.73 3.21
C ILE A 17 9.12 46.16 2.07
N GLY A 18 10.14 45.39 2.44
CA GLY A 18 10.87 44.57 1.49
C GLY A 18 9.96 43.45 1.01
N HIS A 19 9.52 43.51 -0.24
CA HIS A 19 9.02 42.36 -0.99
C HIS A 19 10.18 41.34 -1.19
N ARG A 20 10.62 40.71 -0.10
CA ARG A 20 11.40 39.48 -0.14
C ARG A 20 10.38 38.36 -0.22
N GLY A 21 10.17 37.83 -1.42
CA GLY A 21 9.33 36.67 -1.64
C GLY A 21 9.71 35.57 -0.65
N LEU A 22 8.76 35.22 0.22
CA LEU A 22 8.75 33.91 0.86
C LEU A 22 8.47 32.87 -0.23
N LEU A 23 9.50 32.55 -1.01
CA LEU A 23 9.66 31.20 -1.50
C LEU A 23 10.02 30.37 -0.26
N LEU A 24 8.99 29.97 0.49
CA LEU A 24 9.10 28.82 1.36
C LEU A 24 9.45 27.66 0.43
N SER A 25 10.72 27.31 0.37
CA SER A 25 11.20 26.10 -0.27
C SER A 25 10.53 24.93 0.46
N TRP A 26 9.56 24.30 -0.17
CA TRP A 26 8.98 23.03 0.27
C TRP A 26 9.91 21.85 -0.02
N ASP A 27 11.23 22.07 -0.05
CA ASP A 27 12.20 21.10 -0.54
C ASP A 27 12.80 20.23 0.58
N HIS A 28 12.37 20.36 1.85
CA HIS A 28 13.06 19.66 2.94
C HIS A 28 12.22 19.24 4.16
N VAL A 29 10.99 18.74 3.95
CA VAL A 29 10.39 17.75 4.87
C VAL A 29 9.60 16.71 4.06
N MET A 30 10.29 15.95 3.23
CA MET A 30 9.90 14.55 3.01
C MET A 30 10.90 13.73 3.79
N THR A 31 10.55 13.37 5.02
CA THR A 31 11.22 12.27 5.69
C THR A 31 10.96 11.04 4.82
N ASP A 32 12.01 10.49 4.22
CA ASP A 32 12.09 9.10 3.76
C ASP A 32 12.01 8.18 5.00
N ASP A 33 10.93 8.32 5.76
CA ASP A 33 10.61 7.47 6.89
C ASP A 33 9.51 6.50 6.42
N PRO A 34 9.86 5.23 6.16
CA PRO A 34 8.93 4.18 5.75
C PRO A 34 7.77 4.05 6.73
N ASP A 35 8.00 4.41 8.00
CA ASP A 35 6.99 4.39 9.05
C ASP A 35 5.95 5.50 8.86
N PHE A 36 6.33 6.67 8.32
CA PHE A 36 5.37 7.76 8.08
C PHE A 36 4.28 7.36 7.06
N GLY A 37 4.68 6.76 5.94
CA GLY A 37 3.72 6.25 4.95
C GLY A 37 2.78 5.20 5.55
N ALA A 38 3.32 4.31 6.39
CA ALA A 38 2.56 3.27 7.06
C ALA A 38 1.57 3.83 8.10
N LEU A 39 1.95 4.89 8.84
CA LEU A 39 1.07 5.61 9.76
C LEU A 39 -0.09 6.28 9.03
N ILE A 40 0.18 6.93 7.90
CA ILE A 40 -0.87 7.54 7.05
C ILE A 40 -1.82 6.47 6.52
N ALA A 41 -1.31 5.38 5.96
CA ALA A 41 -2.13 4.26 5.47
C ALA A 41 -3.01 3.69 6.58
N SER A 42 -2.47 3.52 7.79
CA SER A 42 -3.20 3.04 8.95
C SER A 42 -4.34 3.99 9.34
N ARG A 43 -4.06 5.31 9.37
CA ARG A 43 -5.05 6.32 9.73
C ARG A 43 -6.19 6.40 8.71
N ILE A 44 -5.86 6.43 7.42
CA ILE A 44 -6.87 6.46 6.35
C ILE A 44 -7.74 5.20 6.41
N CYS A 45 -7.13 4.02 6.53
CA CYS A 45 -7.90 2.78 6.60
C CYS A 45 -8.79 2.73 7.86
N HIS A 46 -8.30 3.19 9.01
CA HIS A 46 -9.09 3.28 10.24
C HIS A 46 -10.36 4.12 10.04
N ASP A 47 -10.20 5.30 9.44
CA ASP A 47 -11.32 6.24 9.25
C ASP A 47 -12.32 5.75 8.20
N LEU A 48 -11.87 4.95 7.21
CA LEU A 48 -12.73 4.40 6.15
C LEU A 48 -13.46 3.11 6.55
N ILE A 49 -12.93 2.30 7.46
CA ILE A 49 -13.54 1.00 7.84
C ILE A 49 -14.92 1.20 8.48
N SER A 50 -15.05 2.12 9.43
CA SER A 50 -16.29 2.34 10.18
C SER A 50 -17.48 2.76 9.30
N PRO A 51 -17.40 3.83 8.48
CA PRO A 51 -18.51 4.24 7.63
C PRO A 51 -18.87 3.18 6.57
N LEU A 52 -17.89 2.49 5.98
CA LEU A 52 -18.17 1.41 5.03
C LEU A 52 -18.86 0.21 5.68
N SER A 53 -18.49 -0.12 6.92
CA SER A 53 -19.13 -1.20 7.68
C SER A 53 -20.58 -0.82 8.02
N ALA A 54 -20.83 0.43 8.39
CA ALA A 54 -22.19 0.92 8.64
C ALA A 54 -23.07 0.86 7.38
N ILE A 55 -22.52 1.19 6.21
CA ILE A 55 -23.22 1.04 4.93
C ILE A 55 -23.52 -0.43 4.65
N GLY A 56 -22.55 -1.33 4.82
CA GLY A 56 -22.73 -2.78 4.65
C GLY A 56 -23.86 -3.32 5.50
N ASN A 57 -23.86 -3.01 6.79
CA ASN A 57 -24.94 -3.39 7.71
C ASN A 57 -26.31 -2.85 7.25
N GLY A 58 -26.36 -1.60 6.77
CA GLY A 58 -27.59 -1.02 6.23
C GLY A 58 -28.11 -1.76 5.00
N VAL A 59 -27.21 -2.16 4.09
CA VAL A 59 -27.54 -2.94 2.89
C VAL A 59 -28.07 -4.33 3.26
N GLU A 60 -27.45 -5.01 4.22
CA GLU A 60 -27.91 -6.29 4.75
C GLU A 60 -29.34 -6.18 5.34
N LEU A 61 -29.60 -5.14 6.14
CA LEU A 61 -30.93 -4.89 6.72
C LEU A 61 -32.00 -4.61 5.64
N LEU A 62 -31.65 -3.90 4.57
CA LEU A 62 -32.54 -3.66 3.44
C LEU A 62 -32.86 -4.96 2.70
N ALA A 63 -31.87 -5.84 2.51
CA ALA A 63 -32.05 -7.14 1.86
C ALA A 63 -32.95 -8.09 2.65
N MET A 64 -33.05 -7.92 3.97
CA MET A 64 -34.00 -8.65 4.81
C MET A 64 -35.43 -8.12 4.73
N SER A 65 -35.59 -6.84 4.39
CA SER A 65 -36.88 -6.13 4.43
C SER A 65 -37.59 -6.10 3.08
N THR A 66 -36.83 -6.21 1.99
CA THR A 66 -37.33 -6.17 0.60
C THR A 66 -36.67 -7.29 -0.20
N PRO A 67 -37.39 -8.01 -1.09
CA PRO A 67 -36.76 -8.95 -2.01
C PRO A 67 -35.59 -8.27 -2.76
N PRO A 68 -34.36 -8.80 -2.71
CA PRO A 68 -33.22 -8.12 -3.28
C PRO A 68 -33.37 -8.03 -4.80
N GLY A 69 -33.46 -6.80 -5.31
CA GLY A 69 -33.35 -6.51 -6.74
C GLY A 69 -31.90 -6.55 -7.22
N PRO A 70 -31.68 -6.52 -8.55
CA PRO A 70 -30.33 -6.49 -9.11
C PRO A 70 -29.51 -5.27 -8.63
N GLU A 71 -30.16 -4.12 -8.39
CA GLU A 71 -29.50 -2.92 -7.89
C GLU A 71 -28.96 -3.10 -6.46
N LEU A 72 -29.74 -3.73 -5.57
CA LEU A 72 -29.30 -3.98 -4.20
C LEU A 72 -28.13 -4.97 -4.15
N SER A 73 -28.16 -5.97 -5.04
CA SER A 73 -27.06 -6.93 -5.19
C SER A 73 -25.77 -6.24 -5.64
N LEU A 74 -25.85 -5.37 -6.66
CA LEU A 74 -24.70 -4.57 -7.13
C LEU A 74 -24.13 -3.66 -6.04
N ILE A 75 -24.99 -3.05 -5.22
CA ILE A 75 -24.56 -2.23 -4.08
C ILE A 75 -23.85 -3.10 -3.03
N SER A 76 -24.44 -4.26 -2.68
CA SER A 76 -23.84 -5.20 -1.72
C SER A 76 -22.44 -5.65 -2.17
N GLU A 77 -22.32 -6.10 -3.42
CA GLU A 77 -21.04 -6.52 -4.00
C GLU A 77 -20.00 -5.39 -4.02
N SER A 78 -20.43 -4.17 -4.32
CA SER A 78 -19.56 -2.99 -4.32
C SER A 78 -19.03 -2.66 -2.92
N VAL A 79 -19.89 -2.71 -1.90
CA VAL A 79 -19.52 -2.44 -0.51
C VAL A 79 -18.59 -3.54 0.03
N GLU A 80 -18.90 -4.82 -0.24
CA GLU A 80 -18.04 -5.94 0.13
C GLU A 80 -16.65 -5.82 -0.51
N SER A 81 -16.59 -5.49 -1.80
CA SER A 81 -15.33 -5.29 -2.54
C SER A 81 -14.53 -4.13 -1.96
N ALA A 82 -15.17 -3.00 -1.66
CA ALA A 82 -14.52 -1.85 -1.03
C ALA A 82 -13.96 -2.19 0.37
N LEU A 83 -14.75 -2.85 1.22
CA LEU A 83 -14.30 -3.30 2.55
C LEU A 83 -13.13 -4.28 2.46
N ALA A 84 -13.18 -5.24 1.54
CA ALA A 84 -12.07 -6.16 1.29
C ALA A 84 -10.80 -5.41 0.88
N ARG A 85 -10.91 -4.45 -0.06
CA ARG A 85 -9.77 -3.66 -0.52
C ARG A 85 -9.17 -2.78 0.58
N ILE A 86 -9.99 -2.13 1.41
CA ILE A 86 -9.50 -1.33 2.55
C ILE A 86 -8.81 -2.21 3.59
N ARG A 87 -9.37 -3.39 3.91
CA ARG A 87 -8.71 -4.35 4.81
C ARG A 87 -7.36 -4.82 4.27
N PHE A 88 -7.30 -5.09 2.96
CA PHE A 88 -6.04 -5.43 2.30
C PHE A 88 -5.02 -4.30 2.44
N PHE A 89 -5.41 -3.06 2.16
CA PHE A 89 -4.48 -1.93 2.29
C PHE A 89 -4.00 -1.72 3.73
N ARG A 90 -4.89 -1.89 4.71
CA ARG A 90 -4.51 -1.84 6.12
C ARG A 90 -3.48 -2.91 6.48
N LEU A 91 -3.59 -4.11 5.91
CA LEU A 91 -2.70 -5.23 6.19
C LEU A 91 -1.36 -5.13 5.44
N ALA A 92 -1.40 -4.70 4.17
CA ALA A 92 -0.22 -4.63 3.29
C ALA A 92 0.58 -3.33 3.43
N PHE A 93 -0.08 -2.19 3.66
CA PHE A 93 0.59 -0.87 3.73
C PHE A 93 0.60 -0.25 5.12
N GLY A 94 -0.28 -0.70 6.02
CA GLY A 94 -0.35 -0.17 7.39
C GLY A 94 0.90 -0.46 8.23
N ALA A 95 1.00 0.25 9.35
CA ALA A 95 2.02 0.04 10.36
C ALA A 95 1.81 -1.32 11.04
N ALA A 96 2.89 -2.05 11.25
CA ALA A 96 2.87 -3.30 12.01
C ALA A 96 2.92 -3.00 13.52
N SER A 97 1.94 -2.25 14.02
CA SER A 97 1.94 -1.76 15.41
C SER A 97 1.46 -2.79 16.44
N SER A 98 0.94 -3.93 16.00
CA SER A 98 0.54 -5.03 16.89
C SER A 98 1.52 -6.19 16.77
N GLU A 99 2.13 -6.61 17.88
CA GLU A 99 2.89 -7.88 17.98
C GLU A 99 2.02 -9.11 17.71
N HIS A 100 0.69 -8.95 17.69
CA HIS A 100 -0.26 -10.02 17.44
C HIS A 100 -0.14 -10.55 15.99
N PRO A 101 0.10 -11.86 15.82
CA PRO A 101 0.04 -12.52 14.53
C PRO A 101 -1.33 -12.36 13.87
N VAL A 102 -1.35 -12.43 12.54
CA VAL A 102 -2.62 -12.46 11.78
C VAL A 102 -3.00 -13.90 11.58
N GLY A 103 -4.15 -14.29 12.13
CA GLY A 103 -4.61 -15.67 12.01
C GLY A 103 -4.85 -16.05 10.55
N ARG A 104 -4.50 -17.29 10.17
CA ARG A 104 -4.71 -17.81 8.81
C ARG A 104 -6.15 -17.59 8.31
N GLY A 105 -7.14 -17.78 9.17
CA GLY A 105 -8.56 -17.59 8.82
C GLY A 105 -8.89 -16.16 8.37
N GLU A 106 -8.27 -15.15 8.99
CA GLU A 106 -8.45 -13.75 8.61
C GLU A 106 -7.85 -13.48 7.21
N ILE A 107 -6.66 -14.04 6.94
CA ILE A 107 -5.98 -13.89 5.65
C ILE A 107 -6.80 -14.56 4.54
N VAL A 108 -7.22 -15.81 4.74
CA VAL A 108 -8.04 -16.55 3.77
C VAL A 108 -9.35 -15.82 3.52
N SER A 109 -10.07 -15.41 4.56
CA SER A 109 -11.34 -14.67 4.42
C SER A 109 -11.16 -13.36 3.65
N LEU A 110 -10.06 -12.64 3.86
CA LEU A 110 -9.74 -11.42 3.15
C LEU A 110 -9.50 -11.69 1.65
N LEU A 111 -8.64 -12.67 1.35
CA LEU A 111 -8.28 -13.03 -0.03
C LEU A 111 -9.47 -13.62 -0.81
N ASP A 112 -10.36 -14.36 -0.15
CA ASP A 112 -11.62 -14.84 -0.72
C ASP A 112 -12.55 -13.67 -1.06
N ALA A 113 -12.67 -12.68 -0.18
CA ALA A 113 -13.50 -11.50 -0.42
C ALA A 113 -12.97 -10.66 -1.59
N LEU A 114 -11.64 -10.46 -1.67
CA LEU A 114 -11.01 -9.81 -2.83
C LEU A 114 -11.23 -10.60 -4.12
N SER A 115 -11.20 -11.93 -4.03
CA SER A 115 -11.44 -12.80 -5.17
C SER A 115 -12.86 -12.62 -5.69
N ARG A 116 -13.89 -12.61 -4.83
CA ARG A 116 -15.30 -12.46 -5.25
C ARG A 116 -15.56 -11.17 -6.02
N GLY A 117 -14.99 -10.05 -5.58
CA GLY A 117 -15.17 -8.73 -6.21
C GLY A 117 -14.25 -8.44 -7.40
N GLY A 118 -13.39 -9.38 -7.79
CA GLY A 118 -12.29 -9.13 -8.73
C GLY A 118 -12.16 -10.16 -9.86
N ARG A 119 -11.32 -9.84 -10.85
CA ARG A 119 -10.91 -10.75 -11.93
C ARG A 119 -9.75 -11.67 -11.53
N LEU A 120 -9.19 -11.46 -10.33
CA LEU A 120 -8.12 -12.25 -9.77
C LEU A 120 -8.69 -13.22 -8.74
N ARG A 121 -8.17 -14.45 -8.75
CA ARG A 121 -8.36 -15.43 -7.68
C ARG A 121 -7.09 -15.50 -6.86
N PHE A 122 -7.24 -15.53 -5.55
CA PHE A 122 -6.13 -15.70 -4.61
C PHE A 122 -6.30 -17.03 -3.89
N ASP A 123 -5.23 -17.81 -3.83
CA ASP A 123 -5.21 -19.10 -3.13
C ASP A 123 -4.12 -19.07 -2.07
N TRP A 124 -4.52 -19.21 -0.80
CA TRP A 124 -3.61 -19.26 0.33
C TRP A 124 -3.47 -20.69 0.84
N GLU A 125 -2.32 -21.30 0.57
CA GLU A 125 -2.04 -22.70 0.90
C GLU A 125 -1.08 -22.83 2.10
N VAL A 126 -0.46 -21.74 2.57
CA VAL A 126 0.51 -21.72 3.69
C VAL A 126 -0.13 -22.15 5.02
N SER A 127 0.23 -23.34 5.51
CA SER A 127 -0.31 -23.96 6.74
C SER A 127 0.27 -23.38 8.03
N GLU A 128 1.51 -22.90 7.97
CA GLU A 128 2.21 -22.33 9.12
C GLU A 128 1.72 -20.90 9.44
N GLU A 129 1.76 -20.52 10.71
CA GLU A 129 1.51 -19.14 11.11
C GLU A 129 2.69 -18.26 10.71
N LEU A 130 2.38 -17.11 10.13
CA LEU A 130 3.37 -16.12 9.71
C LEU A 130 3.36 -14.92 10.65
N THR A 131 4.53 -14.31 10.86
CA THR A 131 4.61 -13.02 11.56
C THR A 131 3.87 -11.93 10.77
N ARG A 132 3.43 -10.88 11.45
CA ARG A 132 2.75 -9.74 10.83
C ARG A 132 3.54 -9.16 9.65
N ASP A 133 4.85 -9.00 9.81
CA ASP A 133 5.73 -8.49 8.75
C ASP A 133 5.84 -9.44 7.56
N ARG A 134 5.85 -10.77 7.82
CA ARG A 134 5.84 -11.76 6.74
C ARG A 134 4.53 -11.71 5.96
N VAL A 135 3.39 -11.62 6.64
CA VAL A 135 2.09 -11.44 5.98
C VAL A 135 2.07 -10.15 5.16
N LYS A 136 2.54 -9.04 5.73
CA LYS A 136 2.64 -7.75 5.04
C LYS A 136 3.47 -7.85 3.75
N LEU A 137 4.67 -8.43 3.83
CA LEU A 137 5.53 -8.64 2.66
C LEU A 137 4.84 -9.52 1.60
N VAL A 138 4.24 -10.63 2.00
CA VAL A 138 3.53 -11.54 1.08
C VAL A 138 2.40 -10.82 0.35
N LEU A 139 1.60 -10.00 1.04
CA LEU A 139 0.51 -9.26 0.40
C LEU A 139 1.02 -8.13 -0.51
N LEU A 140 2.11 -7.46 -0.16
CA LEU A 140 2.74 -6.48 -1.06
C LEU A 140 3.25 -7.15 -2.35
N LEU A 141 3.86 -8.33 -2.24
CA LEU A 141 4.29 -9.12 -3.41
C LEU A 141 3.09 -9.63 -4.21
N ALA A 142 1.99 -10.02 -3.54
CA ALA A 142 0.74 -10.35 -4.22
C ALA A 142 0.15 -9.13 -4.97
N ALA A 143 0.26 -7.92 -4.43
CA ALA A 143 -0.12 -6.69 -5.13
C ALA A 143 0.79 -6.40 -6.34
N CYS A 144 2.09 -6.74 -6.25
CA CYS A 144 3.00 -6.67 -7.40
C CYS A 144 2.56 -7.63 -8.52
N LEU A 145 2.18 -8.87 -8.16
CA LEU A 145 1.61 -9.83 -9.10
C LEU A 145 0.27 -9.36 -9.69
N GLU A 146 -0.62 -8.79 -8.88
CA GLU A 146 -1.88 -8.19 -9.36
C GLU A 146 -1.62 -7.11 -10.42
N ALA A 147 -0.63 -6.23 -10.21
CA ALA A 147 -0.28 -5.18 -11.18
C ALA A 147 0.20 -5.74 -12.53
N ALA A 148 0.78 -6.94 -12.53
CA ALA A 148 1.21 -7.66 -13.73
C ALA A 148 0.10 -8.49 -14.40
N LEU A 149 -1.06 -8.63 -13.77
CA LEU A 149 -2.21 -9.42 -14.24
C LEU A 149 -3.45 -8.53 -14.51
N PRO A 150 -3.36 -7.50 -15.38
CA PRO A 150 -4.46 -6.55 -15.60
C PRO A 150 -5.72 -7.19 -16.22
N HIS A 151 -5.58 -8.36 -16.84
CA HIS A 151 -6.68 -9.11 -17.44
C HIS A 151 -7.26 -10.19 -16.52
N GLY A 152 -6.87 -10.20 -15.25
CA GLY A 152 -7.22 -11.26 -14.30
C GLY A 152 -6.28 -12.45 -14.38
N GLY A 153 -6.58 -13.46 -13.58
CA GLY A 153 -5.67 -14.60 -13.37
C GLY A 153 -5.82 -15.22 -11.99
N ARG A 154 -4.81 -15.97 -11.59
CA ARG A 154 -4.72 -16.68 -10.31
C ARG A 154 -3.40 -16.35 -9.63
N ILE A 155 -3.43 -16.02 -8.35
CA ILE A 155 -2.26 -15.83 -7.50
C ILE A 155 -2.29 -16.88 -6.40
N VAL A 156 -1.31 -17.79 -6.42
CA VAL A 156 -1.17 -18.86 -5.43
C VAL A 156 -0.03 -18.49 -4.48
N ILE A 157 -0.27 -18.57 -3.18
CA ILE A 157 0.71 -18.40 -2.11
C ILE A 157 0.84 -19.71 -1.35
N ASP A 158 2.02 -20.31 -1.36
CA ASP A 158 2.29 -21.61 -0.75
C ASP A 158 3.70 -21.67 -0.11
N GLY A 159 4.04 -22.84 0.43
CA GLY A 159 5.33 -23.10 1.07
C GLY A 159 5.29 -23.08 2.60
N ALA A 160 6.48 -23.11 3.19
CA ALA A 160 6.71 -23.06 4.64
C ALA A 160 7.17 -21.66 5.07
N ALA A 161 7.10 -21.31 6.35
CA ALA A 161 7.43 -19.95 6.82
C ALA A 161 8.86 -19.48 6.44
N GLY A 162 9.79 -20.42 6.26
CA GLY A 162 11.16 -20.16 5.82
C GLY A 162 11.41 -20.18 4.31
N ARG A 163 10.45 -20.66 3.50
CA ARG A 163 10.56 -20.82 2.04
C ARG A 163 9.19 -20.62 1.40
N LEU A 164 8.74 -19.36 1.40
CA LEU A 164 7.46 -18.99 0.83
C LEU A 164 7.59 -18.81 -0.68
N GLN A 165 6.58 -19.20 -1.41
CA GLN A 165 6.49 -18.99 -2.84
C GLN A 165 5.16 -18.33 -3.20
N LEU A 166 5.22 -17.37 -4.13
CA LEU A 166 4.05 -16.76 -4.75
C LEU A 166 4.12 -16.99 -6.25
N ARG A 167 3.01 -17.39 -6.86
CA ARG A 167 2.89 -17.62 -8.30
C ARG A 167 1.69 -16.87 -8.85
N GLY A 168 1.92 -15.95 -9.78
CA GLY A 168 0.86 -15.27 -10.52
C GLY A 168 0.75 -15.84 -11.93
N HIS A 169 -0.40 -16.42 -12.27
CA HIS A 169 -0.70 -16.97 -13.58
C HIS A 169 -1.84 -16.21 -14.26
N GLY A 170 -1.71 -15.91 -15.55
CA GLY A 170 -2.78 -15.27 -16.30
C GLY A 170 -2.63 -15.34 -17.81
N PRO A 171 -3.69 -14.96 -18.55
CA PRO A 171 -3.72 -15.09 -20.01
C PRO A 171 -2.69 -14.18 -20.69
N ARG A 172 -2.36 -13.04 -20.08
CA ARG A 172 -1.34 -12.11 -20.56
C ARG A 172 -0.73 -11.35 -19.38
N LEU A 173 0.59 -11.36 -19.31
CA LEU A 173 1.35 -10.59 -18.34
C LEU A 173 1.65 -9.18 -18.85
N ARG A 174 1.67 -8.21 -17.94
CA ARG A 174 2.16 -6.85 -18.19
C ARG A 174 3.30 -6.53 -17.23
N ILE A 175 4.53 -6.60 -17.72
CA ILE A 175 5.72 -6.35 -16.90
C ILE A 175 6.20 -4.91 -17.07
N GLU A 176 6.06 -4.13 -16.01
CA GLU A 176 6.65 -2.79 -15.93
C GLU A 176 8.07 -2.90 -15.38
N LYS A 177 9.06 -2.96 -16.29
CA LYS A 177 10.46 -3.29 -15.96
C LYS A 177 11.03 -2.47 -14.81
N GLU A 178 10.78 -1.17 -14.79
CA GLU A 178 11.32 -0.26 -13.76
C GLU A 178 10.76 -0.52 -12.35
N ALA A 179 9.49 -0.91 -12.26
CA ALA A 179 8.88 -1.25 -10.97
C ALA A 179 9.39 -2.61 -10.47
N TRP A 180 9.44 -3.61 -11.35
CA TRP A 180 9.91 -4.96 -11.02
C TRP A 180 11.39 -4.99 -10.64
N SER A 181 12.24 -4.17 -11.26
CA SER A 181 13.67 -4.13 -10.94
C SER A 181 13.94 -3.66 -9.50
N ARG A 182 13.02 -2.92 -8.86
CA ARG A 182 13.15 -2.52 -7.45
C ARG A 182 13.19 -3.71 -6.51
N LEU A 183 12.45 -4.78 -6.81
CA LEU A 183 12.47 -6.01 -6.02
C LEU A 183 13.83 -6.72 -6.09
N HIS A 184 14.64 -6.45 -7.12
CA HIS A 184 16.02 -6.93 -7.24
C HIS A 184 17.03 -6.04 -6.52
N GLY A 185 16.57 -4.99 -5.84
CA GLY A 185 17.43 -4.02 -5.17
C GLY A 185 18.00 -2.96 -6.12
N GLU A 186 17.55 -2.90 -7.37
CA GLU A 186 17.99 -1.84 -8.28
C GLU A 186 17.45 -0.48 -7.84
N THR A 187 18.32 0.53 -7.92
CA THR A 187 17.96 1.93 -7.69
C THR A 187 17.67 2.63 -9.02
N GLY A 188 16.87 3.68 -8.97
CA GLY A 188 16.45 4.46 -10.13
C GLY A 188 15.49 5.58 -9.72
N PRO A 189 14.84 6.27 -10.68
CA PRO A 189 13.89 7.36 -10.44
C PRO A 189 12.78 7.03 -9.43
N ALA A 190 12.10 8.06 -8.90
CA ALA A 190 10.95 7.82 -8.04
C ALA A 190 9.84 7.09 -8.82
N LEU A 191 9.28 6.03 -8.22
CA LEU A 191 8.13 5.32 -8.80
C LEU A 191 6.86 6.17 -8.69
N MET A 192 5.94 5.95 -9.63
CA MET A 192 4.59 6.53 -9.54
C MET A 192 3.83 5.95 -8.34
N PRO A 193 2.88 6.69 -7.74
CA PRO A 193 2.09 6.19 -6.62
C PRO A 193 1.36 4.86 -6.89
N SER A 194 0.98 4.59 -8.14
CA SER A 194 0.37 3.32 -8.58
C SER A 194 1.30 2.10 -8.48
N ALA A 195 2.59 2.33 -8.29
CA ALA A 195 3.63 1.31 -8.12
C ALA A 195 4.21 1.30 -6.69
N ALA A 196 3.58 1.96 -5.72
CA ALA A 196 4.05 2.05 -4.34
C ALA A 196 4.32 0.67 -3.69
N GLN A 197 3.53 -0.36 -4.03
CA GLN A 197 3.72 -1.74 -3.58
C GLN A 197 5.13 -2.27 -3.88
N PHE A 198 5.72 -1.90 -5.02
CA PHE A 198 7.07 -2.32 -5.38
C PHE A 198 8.12 -1.64 -4.51
N ALA A 199 7.95 -0.35 -4.21
CA ALA A 199 8.86 0.39 -3.35
C ALA A 199 8.86 -0.17 -1.92
N VAL A 200 7.67 -0.34 -1.33
CA VAL A 200 7.52 -0.84 0.04
C VAL A 200 7.99 -2.29 0.16
N ALA A 201 7.67 -3.16 -0.81
CA ALA A 201 8.16 -4.54 -0.82
C ALA A 201 9.69 -4.61 -0.93
N ALA A 202 10.28 -3.83 -1.83
CA ALA A 202 11.73 -3.77 -2.01
C ALA A 202 12.45 -3.34 -0.74
N GLU A 203 11.90 -2.36 -0.02
CA GLU A 203 12.43 -1.93 1.27
C GLU A 203 12.38 -3.02 2.34
N MET A 204 11.23 -3.67 2.52
CA MET A 204 11.11 -4.77 3.48
C MET A 204 12.05 -5.94 3.16
N LEU A 205 12.30 -6.22 1.88
CA LEU A 205 13.26 -7.24 1.46
C LEU A 205 14.70 -6.85 1.82
N ARG A 206 15.07 -5.57 1.64
CA ARG A 206 16.38 -5.03 2.01
C ARG A 206 16.58 -5.08 3.54
N ASP A 207 15.63 -4.57 4.30
CA ASP A 207 15.73 -4.49 5.78
C ASP A 207 15.85 -5.88 6.42
N ALA A 208 15.15 -6.86 5.87
CA ALA A 208 15.21 -8.23 6.36
C ALA A 208 16.43 -9.02 5.83
N ALA A 209 17.27 -8.41 4.97
CA ALA A 209 18.36 -9.06 4.25
C ALA A 209 17.96 -10.38 3.59
N ARG A 210 16.74 -10.44 3.03
CA ARG A 210 16.16 -11.66 2.46
C ARG A 210 16.40 -11.70 0.95
N PRO A 211 17.06 -12.74 0.43
CA PRO A 211 17.16 -12.91 -1.02
C PRO A 211 15.77 -13.20 -1.58
N VAL A 212 15.44 -12.55 -2.70
CA VAL A 212 14.25 -12.87 -3.48
C VAL A 212 14.68 -13.39 -4.85
N SER A 213 14.08 -14.48 -5.29
CA SER A 213 14.22 -14.97 -6.66
C SER A 213 12.92 -14.69 -7.41
N ILE A 214 13.01 -14.06 -8.58
CA ILE A 214 11.85 -13.81 -9.43
C ILE A 214 12.12 -14.43 -10.80
N GLU A 215 11.23 -15.31 -11.22
CA GLU A 215 11.22 -15.91 -12.55
C GLU A 215 9.98 -15.42 -13.29
N MET A 216 10.18 -14.96 -14.53
CA MET A 216 9.10 -14.47 -15.39
C MET A 216 9.06 -15.34 -16.64
N GLY A 217 7.93 -15.98 -16.88
CA GLY A 217 7.61 -16.71 -18.10
C GLY A 217 6.61 -15.96 -18.98
N GLU A 218 6.02 -16.67 -19.94
CA GLU A 218 5.02 -16.10 -20.85
C GLU A 218 3.67 -15.83 -20.17
N HIS A 219 3.25 -16.74 -19.29
CA HIS A 219 1.94 -16.71 -18.61
C HIS A 219 2.05 -16.80 -17.08
N GLU A 220 3.25 -16.88 -16.53
CA GLU A 220 3.49 -17.04 -15.09
C GLU A 220 4.63 -16.14 -14.61
N ILE A 221 4.47 -15.60 -13.40
CA ILE A 221 5.55 -14.99 -12.61
C ILE A 221 5.64 -15.76 -11.30
N ALA A 222 6.82 -16.25 -10.96
CA ALA A 222 7.10 -16.92 -9.69
C ALA A 222 8.06 -16.08 -8.84
N ILE A 223 7.69 -15.81 -7.59
CA ILE A 223 8.50 -15.12 -6.58
C ILE A 223 8.79 -16.12 -5.46
N ARG A 224 10.06 -16.31 -5.10
CA ARG A 224 10.50 -17.20 -4.01
C ARG A 224 11.29 -16.42 -2.96
N LEU A 225 10.93 -16.62 -1.69
CA LEU A 225 11.47 -15.96 -0.49
C LEU A 225 12.24 -16.91 0.44
#